data_AF-A0A2E3D4E9-F1
#
_entry.id   AF-A0A2E3D4E9-F1
#
_cell.length_a   1.000
_cell.length_b   1.000
_cell.length_c   1.000
_cell.angle_alpha   90.00
_cell.angle_beta   90.00
_cell.angle_gamma   90.00
#
_symmetry.space_group_name_H-M   'P 1'
#
loop_
_entity.id
_entity.type
_entity.pdbx_description
1 polymer ?
#
loop_
_entity_poly.entity_id
_entity_poly.type
_entity_poly.pdbx_seq_one_letter_code
_entity_poly.pdbx_strand_id
1 'polypeptide(L)'
;MTYKDSSEWNEENEIRCLIIFKKLEAENFPRGKQMEYCREMEKITNLDAGNISAKVSNFKSVAGINNDSNASQNTKDIYAKYKNTSMSELEALLK
;
A
#
# COMPACT_ATOMS: atom_id res chain seq x y z
N MET A 1 13.42 9.02 -0.26
CA MET A 1 12.11 9.05 -0.94
C MET A 1 11.67 10.49 -1.05
N THR A 2 11.10 10.90 -2.18
CA THR A 2 10.65 12.28 -2.41
C THR A 2 9.18 12.23 -2.79
N TYR A 3 8.36 13.02 -2.11
CA TYR A 3 6.92 13.13 -2.38
C TYR A 3 6.60 14.53 -2.89
N LYS A 4 5.48 14.68 -3.60
CA LYS A 4 5.01 16.00 -4.00
C LYS A 4 4.37 16.67 -2.79
N ASP A 5 4.77 17.90 -2.47
CA ASP A 5 4.22 18.65 -1.33
C ASP A 5 2.71 18.89 -1.44
N SER A 6 2.18 18.94 -2.66
CA SER A 6 0.75 19.09 -2.95
C SER A 6 -0.04 17.78 -2.89
N SER A 7 0.59 16.68 -2.49
CA SER A 7 0.00 15.34 -2.48
C SER A 7 -0.05 14.80 -1.06
N GLU A 8 -1.14 14.14 -0.73
CA GLU A 8 -1.31 13.41 0.53
C GLU A 8 -0.48 12.10 0.59
N TRP A 9 0.46 11.90 -0.35
CA TRP A 9 1.33 10.72 -0.38
C TRP A 9 2.59 11.02 0.43
N ASN A 10 2.89 10.13 1.38
CA ASN A 10 4.09 10.17 2.22
C ASN A 10 4.51 8.72 2.56
N GLU A 11 5.59 8.55 3.33
CA GLU A 11 6.05 7.21 3.74
C GLU A 11 4.98 6.47 4.56
N GLU A 12 4.26 7.17 5.43
CA GLU A 12 3.20 6.60 6.26
C GLU A 12 2.06 6.00 5.41
N ASN A 13 1.58 6.72 4.41
CA ASN A 13 0.50 6.27 3.53
C ASN A 13 0.96 5.17 2.56
N GLU A 14 2.23 5.16 2.14
CA GLU A 14 2.82 4.01 1.43
C GLU A 14 2.87 2.77 2.33
N ILE A 15 3.24 2.91 3.61
CA ILE A 15 3.24 1.81 4.59
C ILE A 15 1.82 1.29 4.83
N ARG A 16 0.83 2.17 4.97
CA ARG A 16 -0.60 1.78 5.09
C ARG A 16 -1.05 0.95 3.88
N CYS A 17 -0.65 1.34 2.66
CA CYS A 17 -0.92 0.55 1.45
C CYS A 17 -0.20 -0.81 1.45
N LEU A 18 1.04 -0.87 1.94
CA LEU A 18 1.78 -2.12 2.09
C LEU A 18 1.08 -3.07 3.09
N ILE A 19 0.54 -2.54 4.18
CA ILE A 19 -0.26 -3.33 5.15
C ILE A 19 -1.50 -3.91 4.46
N ILE A 20 -2.23 -3.12 3.66
CA ILE A 20 -3.38 -3.62 2.90
C ILE A 20 -2.95 -4.75 1.95
N PHE A 21 -1.83 -4.57 1.24
CA PHE A 21 -1.28 -5.62 0.39
C PHE A 21 -1.00 -6.92 1.18
N LYS A 22 -0.32 -6.83 2.33
CA LYS A 22 -0.01 -7.98 3.18
C LYS A 22 -1.26 -8.66 3.75
N LYS A 23 -2.30 -7.89 4.11
CA LYS A 23 -3.61 -8.43 4.52
C LYS A 23 -4.24 -9.23 3.39
N LEU A 24 -4.25 -8.68 2.17
CA LEU A 24 -4.76 -9.38 0.99
C LEU A 24 -3.95 -10.63 0.65
N GLU A 25 -2.62 -10.58 0.77
CA GLU A 25 -1.74 -11.72 0.55
C GLU A 25 -2.02 -12.85 1.56
N ALA A 26 -2.16 -12.52 2.84
CA ALA A 26 -2.50 -13.49 3.90
C ALA A 26 -3.87 -14.14 3.68
N GLU A 27 -4.81 -13.43 3.05
CA GLU A 27 -6.15 -13.93 2.72
C GLU A 27 -6.24 -14.59 1.33
N ASN A 28 -5.12 -14.69 0.59
CA ASN A 28 -5.07 -15.20 -0.78
C ASN A 28 -5.93 -14.41 -1.79
N PHE A 29 -5.85 -13.08 -1.71
CA PHE A 29 -6.45 -12.10 -2.63
C PHE A 29 -7.96 -12.28 -2.91
N PRO A 30 -8.81 -12.29 -1.88
CA PRO A 30 -10.25 -12.47 -2.05
C PRO A 30 -10.89 -11.34 -2.86
N ARG A 31 -11.87 -11.71 -3.70
CA ARG A 31 -12.59 -10.76 -4.57
C ARG A 31 -13.33 -9.71 -3.72
N GLY A 32 -13.14 -8.44 -4.04
CA GLY A 32 -13.83 -7.31 -3.40
C GLY A 32 -13.16 -6.76 -2.14
N LYS A 33 -12.31 -7.53 -1.44
CA LYS A 33 -11.69 -7.11 -0.18
C LYS A 33 -10.69 -5.96 -0.32
N GLN A 34 -10.00 -5.85 -1.46
CA GLN A 34 -9.09 -4.72 -1.67
C GLN A 34 -9.81 -3.38 -1.53
N MET A 35 -10.98 -3.24 -2.17
CA MET A 35 -11.74 -1.99 -2.11
C MET A 35 -12.34 -1.75 -0.71
N GLU A 36 -12.73 -2.82 0.01
CA GLU A 36 -13.15 -2.73 1.41
C GLU A 36 -12.04 -2.11 2.28
N TYR A 37 -10.80 -2.64 2.19
CA TYR A 37 -9.67 -2.11 2.95
C TYR A 37 -9.25 -0.70 2.52
N CYS A 38 -9.36 -0.37 1.24
CA CYS A 38 -9.07 0.98 0.76
C CYS A 38 -10.07 2.00 1.31
N ARG A 39 -11.36 1.66 1.42
CA ARG A 39 -12.39 2.52 2.01
C ARG A 39 -12.19 2.73 3.51
N GLU A 40 -11.69 1.74 4.24
CA GLU A 40 -11.34 1.93 5.64
C GLU A 40 -10.13 2.87 5.81
N MET A 41 -9.14 2.79 4.92
CA MET A 41 -8.00 3.70 4.92
C MET A 41 -8.37 5.13 4.49
N GLU A 42 -9.30 5.29 3.55
CA GLU A 42 -9.85 6.59 3.14
C GLU A 42 -10.47 7.36 4.31
N LYS A 43 -11.04 6.68 5.32
CA LYS A 43 -11.61 7.35 6.51
C LYS A 43 -10.57 8.01 7.42
N ILE A 44 -9.30 7.59 7.33
CA ILE A 44 -8.22 8.03 8.22
C ILE A 44 -7.12 8.80 7.47
N THR A 45 -7.32 9.02 6.16
CA THR A 45 -6.41 9.77 5.29
C THR A 45 -7.23 10.73 4.43
N ASN A 46 -6.59 11.69 3.77
CA ASN A 46 -7.26 12.52 2.76
C ASN A 46 -7.15 11.94 1.34
N LEU A 47 -6.80 10.64 1.22
CA LEU A 47 -6.66 9.94 -0.06
C LEU A 47 -7.95 9.24 -0.42
N ASP A 48 -8.36 9.33 -1.69
CA ASP A 48 -9.52 8.58 -2.17
C ASP A 48 -9.23 7.08 -2.27
N ALA A 49 -10.25 6.25 -2.02
CA ALA A 49 -10.12 4.79 -2.06
C ALA A 49 -9.64 4.26 -3.41
N GLY A 50 -9.91 4.97 -4.52
CA GLY A 50 -9.44 4.60 -5.87
C GLY A 50 -7.92 4.74 -6.00
N ASN A 51 -7.37 5.86 -5.54
CA ASN A 51 -5.94 6.15 -5.54
C ASN A 51 -5.18 5.23 -4.58
N ILE A 52 -5.74 4.96 -3.39
CA ILE A 52 -5.21 3.94 -2.47
C ILE A 52 -5.20 2.56 -3.17
N SER A 53 -6.30 2.17 -3.83
CA SER A 53 -6.41 0.89 -4.54
C SER A 53 -5.40 0.77 -5.69
N ALA A 54 -5.16 1.85 -6.43
CA ALA A 54 -4.12 1.89 -7.45
C ALA A 54 -2.73 1.68 -6.84
N LYS A 55 -2.46 2.29 -5.69
CA LYS A 55 -1.20 2.09 -4.95
C LYS A 55 -1.02 0.66 -4.45
N VAL A 56 -2.06 0.05 -3.89
CA VAL A 56 -2.04 -1.38 -3.50
C VAL A 56 -1.76 -2.28 -4.70
N SER A 57 -2.33 -1.95 -5.87
CA SER A 57 -2.07 -2.68 -7.12
C SER A 57 -0.64 -2.51 -7.61
N ASN A 58 -0.01 -1.36 -7.37
CA ASN A 58 1.43 -1.18 -7.61
C ASN A 58 2.28 -2.10 -6.72
N PHE A 59 1.94 -2.25 -5.43
CA PHE A 59 2.64 -3.21 -4.56
C PHE A 59 2.50 -4.66 -5.06
N LYS A 60 1.30 -5.06 -5.52
CA LYS A 60 1.10 -6.38 -6.15
C LYS A 60 1.98 -6.58 -7.39
N SER A 61 2.11 -5.54 -8.20
CA SER A 61 2.94 -5.58 -9.42
C SER A 61 4.42 -5.70 -9.05
N VAL A 62 4.90 -4.89 -8.09
CA VAL A 62 6.28 -4.97 -7.56
C VAL A 62 6.58 -6.33 -6.92
N ALA A 63 5.58 -6.96 -6.29
CA ALA A 63 5.68 -8.30 -5.72
C ALA A 63 5.58 -9.45 -6.76
N GLY A 64 5.33 -9.14 -8.04
CA GLY A 64 5.18 -10.14 -9.10
C GLY A 64 3.84 -10.89 -9.10
N ILE A 65 2.83 -10.38 -8.38
CA ILE A 65 1.48 -10.95 -8.33
C ILE A 65 0.64 -10.53 -9.53
N ASN A 66 0.76 -9.26 -9.93
CA ASN A 66 0.13 -8.70 -11.11
C ASN A 66 1.17 -8.46 -12.22
N ASN A 67 0.69 -8.17 -13.42
CA ASN A 67 1.55 -7.65 -14.50
C ASN A 67 2.27 -6.37 -14.08
N ASP A 68 3.36 -6.07 -14.78
CA ASP A 68 4.13 -4.85 -14.57
C ASP A 68 3.25 -3.59 -14.60
N SER A 69 3.57 -2.65 -13.71
CA SER A 69 2.91 -1.36 -13.62
C SER A 69 3.94 -0.23 -13.57
N ASN A 70 3.46 1.01 -13.72
CA ASN A 70 4.26 2.22 -13.52
C ASN A 70 4.41 2.57 -12.02
N ALA A 71 4.72 1.57 -11.19
CA ALA A 71 4.95 1.77 -9.77
C ALA A 71 6.06 2.81 -9.54
N SER A 72 5.79 3.79 -8.68
CA SER A 72 6.77 4.84 -8.37
C SER A 72 8.01 4.26 -7.69
N GLN A 73 9.13 5.00 -7.77
CA GLN A 73 10.35 4.58 -7.08
C GLN A 73 10.13 4.47 -5.57
N ASN A 74 9.35 5.37 -4.96
CA ASN A 74 9.01 5.28 -3.52
C ASN A 74 8.31 3.96 -3.18
N THR A 75 7.35 3.50 -4.00
CA THR A 75 6.66 2.22 -3.78
C THR A 75 7.64 1.04 -3.87
N LYS A 76 8.57 1.07 -4.83
CA LYS A 76 9.62 0.04 -4.96
C LYS A 76 10.57 0.03 -3.76
N ASP A 77 10.99 1.21 -3.30
CA ASP A 77 11.89 1.37 -2.15
C ASP A 77 11.21 0.90 -0.85
N ILE A 78 9.94 1.28 -0.63
CA ILE A 78 9.14 0.85 0.52
C ILE A 78 8.98 -0.68 0.54
N TYR A 79 8.65 -1.28 -0.61
CA TYR A 79 8.54 -2.74 -0.70
C TYR A 79 9.88 -3.40 -0.41
N ALA A 80 10.98 -2.94 -1.03
CA ALA A 80 12.30 -3.51 -0.80
C ALA A 80 12.73 -3.42 0.68
N LYS A 81 12.43 -2.30 1.34
CA LYS A 81 12.76 -2.04 2.74
C LYS A 81 11.94 -2.92 3.70
N TYR A 82 10.65 -3.13 3.43
CA TYR A 82 9.72 -3.71 4.39
C TYR A 82 9.05 -5.03 3.97
N LYS A 83 9.42 -5.62 2.82
CA LYS A 83 8.79 -6.87 2.33
C LYS A 83 8.84 -8.01 3.36
N ASN A 84 9.90 -8.10 4.16
CA ASN A 84 10.07 -9.13 5.18
C ASN A 84 9.54 -8.73 6.57
N THR A 85 9.06 -7.49 6.72
CA THR A 85 8.50 -6.98 7.97
C THR A 85 7.07 -7.51 8.14
N SER A 86 6.73 -7.92 9.36
CA SER A 86 5.40 -8.39 9.71
C SER A 86 4.37 -7.25 9.71
N MET A 87 3.08 -7.57 9.60
CA MET A 87 2.02 -6.56 9.67
C MET A 87 2.02 -5.81 11.02
N SER A 88 2.27 -6.52 12.12
CA SER A 88 2.33 -5.92 13.47
C SER A 88 3.49 -4.94 13.63
N GLU A 89 4.65 -5.24 13.05
CA GLU A 89 5.80 -4.32 13.06
C GLU A 89 5.52 -3.09 12.20
N LEU A 90 4.88 -3.27 11.03
CA LEU A 90 4.46 -2.15 10.19
C LEU A 90 3.43 -1.26 10.89
N GLU A 91 2.44 -1.85 11.57
CA GLU A 91 1.45 -1.11 12.34
C GLU A 91 2.08 -0.36 13.53
N ALA A 92 3.20 -0.86 14.09
CA ALA A 92 3.95 -0.18 15.14
C ALA A 92 4.70 1.07 14.64
N LEU A 93 5.06 1.14 13.35
CA LEU A 93 5.68 2.33 12.74
C LEU A 93 4.70 3.48 12.52
N LEU A 94 3.39 3.23 12.63
CA LEU A 94 2.31 4.20 12.40
C LEU A 94 1.78 4.82 13.71
N LYS A 95 2.43 4.54 14.85
CA LYS A 95 2.08 5.05 16.18
C LYS A 95 3.07 6.11 16.63
#